data_AF-A0AAV6XDG0-F1
#
_entry.id   AF-A0AAV6XDG0-F1
#
_cell.length_a   1.000
_cell.length_b   1.000
_cell.length_c   1.000
_cell.angle_alpha   90.00
_cell.angle_beta   90.00
_cell.angle_gamma   90.00
#
_symmetry.space_group_name_H-M   'P 1'
#
loop_
_entity.id
_entity.type
_entity.pdbx_description
1 polymer ?
#
loop_
_entity_poly.entity_id
_entity_poly.type
_entity_poly.pdbx_seq_one_letter_code
_entity_poly.pdbx_strand_id
1 'polypeptide(L)'
;MWVLTAEEFIMNEFCPCGTNTVMKTSWTNHNPGRRYIACERFKQINGCNYYFVWIDPPICTRARQIIPGLLRRVNRFEEDLNRFEEDLKKKRNRFMFIIKPYLPNHRDAVMFDV
;
A
#
# COMPACT_ATOMS: atom_id res chain seq x y z
N MET A 1 12.11 -38.55 8.47
CA MET A 1 11.91 -37.65 7.33
C MET A 1 10.40 -37.45 7.21
N TRP A 2 9.86 -36.40 7.82
CA TRP A 2 8.43 -36.10 7.73
C TRP A 2 8.30 -34.76 7.01
N VAL A 3 7.87 -34.85 5.77
CA VAL A 3 7.42 -33.73 4.95
C VAL A 3 5.95 -33.55 5.31
N LEU A 4 5.60 -32.47 6.00
CA LEU A 4 4.22 -32.02 6.08
C LEU A 4 4.10 -30.81 5.18
N THR A 5 3.30 -30.95 4.14
CA THR A 5 2.94 -29.92 3.18
C THR A 5 2.11 -28.85 3.87
N ALA A 6 2.18 -27.63 3.34
CA ALA A 6 1.56 -26.42 3.86
C ALA A 6 0.01 -26.39 3.80
N GLU A 7 -0.66 -27.54 3.74
CA GLU A 7 -2.08 -27.64 3.37
C GLU A 7 -3.07 -27.79 4.54
N GLU A 8 -2.63 -27.95 5.79
CA GLU A 8 -3.56 -28.07 6.93
C GLU A 8 -3.22 -27.14 8.11
N PHE A 9 -2.89 -25.88 7.82
CA PHE A 9 -2.97 -24.86 8.87
C PHE A 9 -4.46 -24.57 9.14
N ILE A 10 -5.04 -25.19 10.17
CA ILE A 10 -6.41 -24.87 10.61
C ILE A 10 -6.41 -23.44 11.13
N MET A 11 -6.85 -22.53 10.25
CA MET A 11 -7.13 -21.15 10.58
C MET A 11 -8.26 -21.13 11.60
N ASN A 12 -7.97 -20.70 12.82
CA ASN A 12 -9.06 -20.36 13.74
C ASN A 12 -9.71 -19.07 13.22
N GLU A 13 -10.92 -19.18 12.68
CA GLU A 13 -11.67 -18.05 12.11
C GLU A 13 -11.86 -16.93 13.15
N PHE A 14 -11.89 -17.28 14.44
CA PHE A 14 -12.10 -16.36 15.54
C PHE A 14 -10.92 -16.32 16.53
N CYS A 15 -10.59 -15.11 16.95
CA CYS A 15 -9.69 -14.85 18.07
C CYS A 15 -10.42 -15.16 19.39
N PRO A 16 -9.72 -15.59 20.47
CA PRO A 16 -10.33 -15.78 21.79
C PRO A 16 -11.08 -14.56 22.35
N CYS A 17 -10.83 -13.35 21.85
CA CYS A 17 -11.61 -12.16 22.21
C CYS A 17 -12.96 -12.03 21.46
N GLY A 18 -13.35 -13.01 20.64
CA GLY A 18 -14.61 -13.04 19.90
C GLY A 18 -14.62 -12.27 18.58
N THR A 19 -13.48 -11.75 18.11
CA THR A 19 -13.38 -11.07 16.80
C THR A 19 -12.73 -11.97 15.76
N ASN A 20 -12.88 -11.65 14.48
CA ASN A 20 -12.25 -12.40 13.40
C ASN A 20 -10.71 -12.40 13.50
N THR A 21 -10.09 -13.47 13.00
CA THR A 21 -8.68 -13.47 12.63
C THR A 21 -8.54 -13.10 11.16
N VAL A 22 -7.42 -12.46 10.81
CA VAL A 22 -7.14 -12.01 9.45
C VAL A 22 -5.68 -12.28 9.10
N MET A 23 -5.44 -12.61 7.83
CA MET A 23 -4.08 -12.72 7.28
C MET A 23 -3.54 -11.31 7.02
N LYS A 24 -2.33 -11.03 7.51
CA LYS A 24 -1.61 -9.76 7.34
C LYS A 24 -0.20 -10.03 6.86
N THR A 25 0.40 -9.04 6.20
CA THR A 25 1.81 -9.06 5.79
C THR A 25 2.60 -8.13 6.72
N SER A 26 3.72 -8.61 7.25
CA SER A 26 4.65 -7.77 8.01
C SER A 26 5.49 -6.93 7.05
N TRP A 27 5.52 -5.62 7.28
CA TRP A 27 6.40 -4.69 6.58
C TRP A 27 7.53 -4.15 7.48
N THR A 28 7.79 -4.86 8.59
CA THR A 28 8.89 -4.52 9.49
C THR A 28 10.25 -4.88 8.89
N ASN A 29 11.30 -4.17 9.29
CA ASN A 29 12.68 -4.46 8.82
C ASN A 29 13.13 -5.89 9.12
N HIS A 30 12.61 -6.51 10.19
CA HIS A 30 13.02 -7.86 10.60
C HIS A 30 12.28 -8.98 9.86
N ASN A 31 11.03 -8.75 9.45
CA ASN A 31 10.20 -9.74 8.77
C ASN A 31 9.50 -9.12 7.55
N PRO A 32 10.24 -8.51 6.60
CA PRO A 32 9.61 -7.82 5.48
C PRO A 32 8.95 -8.85 4.55
N GLY A 33 7.69 -8.60 4.17
CA GLY A 33 6.92 -9.47 3.29
C GLY A 33 6.43 -10.78 3.92
N ARG A 34 6.76 -11.06 5.20
CA ARG A 34 6.37 -12.32 5.85
C ARG A 34 4.91 -12.28 6.28
N ARG A 35 4.11 -13.28 5.90
CA ARG A 35 2.70 -13.36 6.27
C ARG A 35 2.49 -13.96 7.66
N TYR A 36 1.51 -13.40 8.36
CA TYR A 36 1.05 -13.87 9.65
C TYR A 36 -0.46 -13.76 9.74
N ILE A 37 -1.06 -14.52 10.64
CA ILE A 37 -2.47 -14.40 11.00
C ILE A 37 -2.51 -13.77 12.37
N ALA A 38 -3.40 -12.82 12.56
CA ALA A 38 -3.63 -12.24 13.88
C ALA A 38 -5.09 -11.87 14.06
N CYS A 39 -5.44 -11.55 15.31
CA CYS A 39 -6.67 -10.81 15.58
C CYS A 39 -6.81 -9.60 14.63
N GLU A 40 -8.01 -9.35 14.14
CA GLU A 40 -8.31 -8.15 13.36
C GLU A 40 -7.83 -6.87 14.07
N ARG A 41 -8.09 -6.79 15.39
CA ARG A 41 -7.69 -5.69 16.28
C ARG A 41 -6.23 -5.74 16.75
N PHE A 42 -5.40 -6.61 16.19
CA PHE A 42 -4.00 -6.76 16.57
C PHE A 42 -3.20 -5.46 16.37
N LYS A 43 -2.47 -5.04 17.42
CA LYS A 43 -1.64 -3.81 17.48
C LYS A 43 -2.39 -2.49 17.26
N GLN A 44 -3.73 -2.49 17.35
CA GLN A 44 -4.50 -1.25 17.42
C GLN A 44 -4.46 -0.66 18.84
N ILE A 45 -4.77 0.62 18.99
CA ILE A 45 -4.96 1.25 20.31
C ILE A 45 -6.12 0.53 21.02
N ASN A 46 -5.91 0.07 22.26
CA ASN A 46 -6.85 -0.82 22.99
C ASN A 46 -7.18 -2.12 22.22
N GLY A 47 -6.28 -2.57 21.36
CA GLY A 47 -6.41 -3.76 20.55
C GLY A 47 -6.22 -5.07 21.31
N CYS A 48 -6.37 -6.18 20.59
CA CYS A 48 -6.24 -7.53 21.15
C CYS A 48 -4.92 -8.18 20.70
N ASN A 49 -4.21 -8.79 21.66
CA ASN A 49 -2.92 -9.47 21.42
C ASN A 49 -2.98 -10.99 21.67
N TYR A 50 -4.17 -11.58 21.81
CA TYR A 50 -4.32 -13.00 22.16
C TYR A 50 -3.94 -13.97 21.05
N TYR A 51 -4.15 -13.60 19.78
CA TYR A 51 -3.93 -14.50 18.63
C TYR A 51 -2.96 -13.89 17.63
N PHE A 52 -1.83 -14.57 17.40
CA PHE A 52 -0.82 -14.23 16.41
C PHE A 52 -0.03 -15.49 16.01
N VAL A 53 0.03 -15.81 14.70
CA VAL A 53 0.82 -16.95 14.19
C VAL A 53 1.49 -16.60 12.87
N TRP A 54 2.76 -16.95 12.70
CA TRP A 54 3.45 -16.83 11.41
C TRP A 54 3.01 -17.94 10.44
N ILE A 55 2.64 -17.57 9.21
CA ILE A 55 2.33 -18.53 8.14
C ILE A 55 3.63 -18.95 7.45
N ASP A 56 4.38 -17.96 6.98
CA ASP A 56 5.60 -18.21 6.23
C ASP A 56 6.75 -18.52 7.19
N PRO A 57 7.74 -19.34 6.79
CA PRO A 57 8.95 -19.56 7.58
C PRO A 57 9.75 -18.26 7.79
N PRO A 58 10.71 -18.24 8.73
CA PRO A 58 11.60 -17.10 8.91
C PRO A 58 12.25 -16.70 7.59
N ILE A 59 12.29 -15.40 7.32
CA ILE A 59 12.89 -14.87 6.11
C ILE A 59 14.42 -15.03 6.14
N CYS A 60 15.02 -15.29 4.98
CA CYS A 60 16.47 -15.45 4.90
C CYS A 60 17.21 -14.14 5.21
N THR A 61 18.44 -14.26 5.74
CA THR A 61 19.26 -13.11 6.15
C THR A 61 19.48 -12.11 5.03
N ARG A 62 19.70 -12.58 3.79
CA ARG A 62 19.89 -11.71 2.63
C ARG A 62 18.64 -10.87 2.35
N ALA A 63 17.47 -11.49 2.34
CA ALA A 63 16.23 -10.77 2.08
C ALA A 63 15.90 -9.75 3.20
N ARG A 64 16.19 -10.10 4.47
CA ARG A 64 16.07 -9.17 5.61
C ARG A 64 16.94 -7.91 5.49
N GLN A 65 18.07 -8.00 4.79
CA GLN A 65 18.95 -6.85 4.54
C GLN A 65 18.54 -6.05 3.30
N ILE A 66 18.17 -6.74 2.21
CA ILE A 66 17.92 -6.11 0.91
C ILE A 66 16.53 -5.49 0.81
N ILE A 67 15.47 -6.21 1.22
CA ILE A 67 14.09 -5.77 1.02
C ILE A 67 13.81 -4.41 1.70
N PRO A 68 14.24 -4.15 2.95
CA PRO A 68 14.02 -2.84 3.55
C PRO A 68 14.70 -1.69 2.79
N GLY A 69 15.87 -1.93 2.21
CA GLY A 69 16.57 -0.96 1.37
C GLY A 69 15.80 -0.64 0.09
N LEU A 70 15.25 -1.68 -0.55
CA LEU A 70 14.41 -1.53 -1.74
C LEU A 70 13.11 -0.79 -1.41
N LEU A 71 12.40 -1.16 -0.34
CA LEU A 71 11.17 -0.48 0.09
C LEU A 71 11.40 1.02 0.35
N ARG A 72 12.48 1.38 1.06
CA ARG A 72 12.84 2.79 1.26
C ARG A 72 13.09 3.52 -0.05
N ARG A 73 13.66 2.85 -1.05
CA ARG A 73 13.92 3.45 -2.37
C ARG A 73 12.63 3.65 -3.15
N VAL A 74 11.72 2.67 -3.12
CA VAL A 74 10.40 2.76 -3.75
C VAL A 74 9.60 3.91 -3.14
N ASN A 75 9.48 3.96 -1.81
CA ASN A 75 8.73 5.01 -1.13
C ASN A 75 9.27 6.42 -1.48
N ARG A 76 10.59 6.60 -1.54
CA ARG A 76 11.19 7.88 -1.96
C ARG A 76 10.81 8.24 -3.40
N PHE A 77 10.82 7.27 -4.32
CA PHE A 77 10.41 7.53 -5.70
C PHE A 77 8.92 7.85 -5.81
N GLU A 78 8.06 7.19 -5.04
CA GLU A 78 6.63 7.52 -4.98
C GLU A 78 6.40 8.93 -4.43
N GLU A 79 7.15 9.34 -3.39
CA GLU A 79 7.13 10.71 -2.87
C GLU A 79 7.60 11.74 -3.91
N ASP A 80 8.69 11.44 -4.63
CA ASP A 80 9.19 12.29 -5.72
C ASP A 80 8.15 12.45 -6.85
N LEU A 81 7.54 11.35 -7.28
CA LEU A 81 6.50 11.36 -8.30
C LEU A 81 5.29 12.20 -7.88
N ASN A 82 4.80 12.01 -6.65
CA ASN A 82 3.70 12.81 -6.12
C ASN A 82 4.03 14.31 -6.13
N ARG A 83 5.25 14.69 -5.74
CA ARG A 83 5.71 16.09 -5.82
C ARG A 83 5.71 16.61 -7.25
N PHE A 84 6.25 15.85 -8.19
CA PHE A 84 6.27 16.26 -9.60
C PHE A 84 4.86 16.40 -10.18
N GLU A 85 3.95 15.49 -9.87
CA GLU A 85 2.55 15.58 -10.29
C GLU A 85 1.85 16.83 -9.74
N GLU A 86 2.06 17.16 -8.47
CA GLU A 86 1.53 18.38 -7.86
C GLU A 86 2.06 19.64 -8.54
N ASP A 87 3.36 19.68 -8.84
CA ASP A 87 3.98 20.82 -9.51
C ASP A 87 3.49 20.98 -10.94
N LEU A 88 3.33 19.88 -11.68
CA LEU A 88 2.73 19.90 -13.01
C LEU A 88 1.27 20.35 -12.95
N LYS A 89 0.50 19.89 -11.97
CA LYS A 89 -0.88 20.34 -11.75
C LYS A 89 -0.95 21.84 -11.48
N LYS A 90 -0.05 22.38 -10.62
CA LYS A 90 0.06 23.82 -10.36
C LYS A 90 0.41 24.60 -11.62
N LYS A 91 1.43 24.16 -12.38
CA LYS A 91 1.84 24.79 -13.64
C LYS A 91 0.71 24.78 -14.68
N ARG A 92 0.02 23.64 -14.85
CA ARG A 92 -1.14 23.51 -15.71
C ARG A 92 -2.26 24.46 -15.30
N ASN A 93 -2.60 24.50 -14.01
CA ASN A 93 -3.65 25.39 -13.51
C ASN A 93 -3.30 26.86 -13.74
N ARG A 94 -2.03 27.24 -13.53
CA ARG A 94 -1.53 28.60 -13.82
C ARG A 94 -1.60 28.92 -15.31
N PHE A 95 -1.18 28.00 -16.17
CA PHE A 95 -1.27 28.16 -17.62
C PHE A 95 -2.72 28.29 -18.07
N MET A 96 -3.61 27.41 -17.60
CA MET A 96 -5.05 27.47 -17.87
C MET A 96 -5.65 28.80 -17.44
N PHE A 97 -5.27 29.34 -16.28
CA PHE A 97 -5.73 30.65 -15.83
C PHE A 97 -5.33 31.77 -16.80
N ILE A 98 -4.11 31.72 -17.35
CA ILE A 98 -3.59 32.72 -18.30
C ILE A 98 -4.30 32.61 -19.65
N ILE A 99 -4.53 31.39 -20.17
CA ILE A 99 -5.09 31.21 -21.52
C ILE A 99 -6.62 31.28 -21.55
N LYS A 100 -7.31 31.04 -20.43
CA LYS A 100 -8.78 30.97 -20.37
C LYS A 100 -9.49 32.19 -20.99
N PRO A 101 -9.02 33.44 -20.81
CA PRO A 101 -9.63 34.60 -21.48
C PRO A 101 -9.49 34.62 -23.00
N TYR A 102 -8.53 33.87 -23.56
CA TYR A 102 -8.24 33.80 -24.99
C TYR A 102 -8.82 32.55 -25.66
N LEU A 103 -9.47 31.65 -24.90
CA LEU A 103 -10.15 30.49 -25.46
C LEU A 103 -11.50 30.95 -26.03
N PRO A 104 -11.83 30.59 -27.29
CA PRO A 104 -13.12 30.92 -27.87
C PRO A 104 -14.25 30.28 -27.05
N ASN A 105 -15.33 31.01 -26.80
CA ASN A 105 -16.49 30.41 -26.15
C ASN A 105 -17.09 29.37 -27.11
N HIS A 106 -17.71 28.32 -26.58
CA HIS A 106 -18.41 27.31 -27.39
C HIS A 106 -19.46 27.89 -28.36
N ARG A 107 -19.90 29.14 -28.15
CA ARG A 107 -20.80 29.88 -29.06
C ARG A 107 -20.08 30.54 -30.24
N ASP A 108 -18.79 30.86 -30.10
CA ASP A 108 -18.00 31.58 -31.10
C ASP A 108 -17.33 30.61 -32.10
N ALA A 109 -17.26 29.32 -31.76
CA ALA A 109 -16.66 28.28 -32.61
C ALA A 109 -17.55 27.85 -33.80
N VAL A 110 -18.82 28.29 -33.86
CA VAL A 110 -19.80 27.89 -34.89
C VAL A 110 -19.94 28.93 -36.01
N MET A 111 -19.12 30.00 -36.00
CA MET A 111 -19.25 31.13 -36.94
C MET A 111 -18.32 31.05 -38.16
N PHE A 112 -17.63 29.92 -38.37
CA PHE A 112 -16.69 29.71 -39.48
C PHE A 112 -17.11 28.61 -40.47
N ASP A 113 -18.36 28.13 -40.41
CA ASP A 113 -18.94 27.23 -41.40
C ASP A 113 -19.94 27.96 -42.32
N VAL A 114 -19.45 28.90 -43.14
CA VAL A 114 -20.14 29.40 -44.36
C VAL A 114 -19.11 29.71 -45.44
#